data_AF-A0A1G1EYH0-F1
#
_entry.id   AF-A0A1G1EYH0-F1
#
_cell.length_a   1.000
_cell.length_b   1.000
_cell.length_c   1.000
_cell.angle_alpha   90.00
_cell.angle_beta   90.00
_cell.angle_gamma   90.00
#
_symmetry.space_group_name_H-M   'P 1'
#
loop_
_entity.id
_entity.type
_entity.pdbx_description
1 polymer ?
#
loop_
_entity_poly.entity_id
_entity_poly.type
_entity_poly.pdbx_seq_one_letter_code
_entity_poly.pdbx_strand_id
1 'polypeptide(L)' 'MAQKTDDIRNERSIQWMRRTLFGVGGVFVLAGIVRQWPILGKTYMQFIEGKGYLSLMLGLIMIVLGFSVRLLMGEEEQ' A
#
# COMPACT_ATOMS: atom_id res chain seq x y z
N MET A 1 26.69 23.05 5.68
CA MET A 1 25.80 22.50 6.73
C MET A 1 24.33 22.40 6.28
N ALA A 2 23.85 23.23 5.34
CA ALA A 2 22.48 23.13 4.80
C ALA A 2 22.20 21.83 4.04
N GLN A 3 23.08 21.45 3.11
CA GLN A 3 22.91 20.25 2.26
C GLN A 3 22.76 18.93 3.04
N LYS A 4 23.51 18.74 4.13
CA LYS A 4 23.40 17.56 5.02
C LYS A 4 22.08 17.53 5.81
N THR A 5 21.47 18.69 6.05
CA THR A 5 20.23 18.81 6.80
C THR A 5 19.02 18.49 5.93
N ASP A 6 19.05 18.88 4.65
CA ASP A 6 17.99 18.60 3.68
C ASP A 6 17.95 17.13 3.28
N ASP A 7 19.11 16.50 3.12
CA ASP A 7 19.26 15.08 2.79
C ASP A 7 18.66 14.15 3.87
N ILE A 8 19.05 14.36 5.14
CA ILE A 8 18.52 13.61 6.31
C ILE A 8 17.00 13.84 6.50
N ARG A 9 16.50 15.03 6.13
CA ARG A 9 15.07 15.34 6.24
C ARG A 9 14.28 14.62 5.13
N ASN A 10 14.87 14.46 3.96
CA ASN A 10 14.28 13.73 2.83
C ASN A 10 14.23 12.22 3.10
N GLU A 11 15.31 11.62 3.59
CA GLU A 11 15.33 10.19 3.97
C GLU A 11 14.27 9.85 5.03
N ARG A 12 14.13 10.71 6.05
CA ARG A 12 13.12 10.53 7.09
C ARG A 12 11.70 10.70 6.59
N SER A 13 11.44 11.67 5.71
CA SER A 13 10.09 11.88 5.15
C SER A 13 9.68 10.72 4.27
N ILE A 14 10.61 10.19 3.49
CA ILE A 14 10.49 8.99 2.66
C ILE A 14 10.14 7.77 3.52
N GLN A 15 10.87 7.55 4.62
CA GLN A 15 10.64 6.41 5.50
C GLN A 15 9.27 6.52 6.21
N TRP A 16 8.85 7.73 6.57
CA TRP A 16 7.52 8.02 7.10
C TRP A 16 6.41 7.77 6.08
N MET A 17 6.61 8.21 4.83
CA MET A 17 5.68 7.98 3.72
C MET A 17 5.51 6.49 3.44
N ARG A 18 6.61 5.73 3.39
CA ARG A 18 6.59 4.27 3.26
C ARG A 18 5.79 3.60 4.37
N ARG A 19 6.05 3.97 5.63
CA ARG A 19 5.35 3.39 6.79
C ARG A 19 3.85 3.71 6.75
N THR A 20 3.50 4.89 6.26
CA THR A 20 2.10 5.31 6.07
C THR A 20 1.42 4.52 4.96
N LEU A 21 2.06 4.36 3.80
CA LEU A 21 1.55 3.59 2.67
C LEU A 21 1.28 2.13 3.04
N PHE A 22 2.22 1.48 3.73
CA PHE A 22 2.02 0.10 4.20
C PHE A 22 0.94 -0.01 5.27
N GLY A 23 0.90 0.92 6.23
CA GLY A 23 -0.11 0.92 7.29
C GLY A 23 -1.52 1.11 6.73
N VAL A 24 -1.73 2.15 5.93
CA VAL A 24 -3.03 2.45 5.31
C VAL A 24 -3.41 1.37 4.29
N GLY A 25 -2.43 0.86 3.52
CA GLY A 25 -2.61 -0.23 2.56
C GLY A 25 -3.09 -1.52 3.23
N GLY A 26 -2.46 -1.92 4.33
CA GLY A 26 -2.86 -3.09 5.10
C GLY A 26 -4.29 -2.97 5.66
N VAL A 27 -4.67 -1.81 6.18
CA VAL A 27 -6.05 -1.57 6.67
C VAL A 27 -7.06 -1.68 5.53
N PHE A 28 -6.76 -1.11 4.37
CA PHE A 28 -7.64 -1.20 3.19
C PHE A 28 -7.76 -2.63 2.66
N VAL A 29 -6.68 -3.41 2.65
CA VAL A 29 -6.72 -4.83 2.26
C VAL A 29 -7.56 -5.64 3.25
N LEU A 30 -7.35 -5.50 4.55
CA LEU A 30 -8.13 -6.21 5.56
C LEU A 30 -9.62 -5.85 5.47
N ALA A 31 -9.94 -4.56 5.38
CA ALA A 31 -11.32 -4.11 5.22
C ALA A 31 -11.93 -4.62 3.91
N GLY A 32 -11.16 -4.62 2.82
CA GLY A 32 -11.56 -5.15 1.53
C GLY A 32 -11.86 -6.64 1.59
N ILE A 33 -10.99 -7.43 2.20
CA ILE A 33 -11.18 -8.88 2.37
C ILE A 33 -12.44 -9.16 3.20
N VAL A 34 -12.61 -8.50 4.34
CA VAL A 34 -13.80 -8.70 5.21
C VAL A 34 -15.09 -8.36 4.46
N ARG A 35 -15.08 -7.28 3.67
CA ARG A 35 -16.26 -6.79 2.94
C ARG A 35 -16.54 -7.58 1.66
N GLN A 36 -15.51 -8.21 1.10
CA GLN A 36 -15.56 -9.05 -0.11
C GLN A 36 -15.76 -10.54 0.21
N TRP A 37 -15.48 -10.97 1.45
CA TRP A 37 -15.69 -12.34 1.96
C TRP A 37 -17.04 -12.97 1.57
N PRO A 38 -18.20 -12.27 1.60
CA PRO A 38 -19.48 -12.88 1.19
C PRO A 38 -19.60 -13.22 -0.31
N ILE A 39 -18.57 -12.95 -1.11
CA ILE A 39 -18.58 -13.10 -2.57
C ILE A 39 -17.64 -14.24 -3.03
N LEU A 40 -16.87 -14.84 -2.10
CA LEU A 40 -16.06 -16.02 -2.37
C LEU A 40 -16.95 -17.19 -2.79
N GLY A 41 -16.81 -17.64 -4.04
CA GLY A 41 -17.61 -18.73 -4.64
C GLY A 41 -18.66 -18.26 -5.67
N LYS A 42 -18.78 -16.95 -5.90
CA LYS A 42 -19.62 -16.37 -6.95
C LYS A 42 -18.83 -16.16 -8.24
N THR A 43 -19.53 -15.95 -9.36
CA THR A 43 -18.88 -15.74 -10.67
C THR A 43 -17.98 -14.50 -10.64
N TYR A 44 -16.97 -14.46 -11.52
CA TYR A 44 -16.05 -13.32 -11.62
C TYR A 44 -16.76 -11.96 -11.70
N MET A 45 -17.89 -11.87 -12.41
CA MET A 45 -18.67 -10.62 -12.51
C MET A 45 -19.22 -10.15 -11.16
N GLN A 46 -19.74 -11.06 -10.34
CA GLN A 46 -20.27 -10.75 -9.01
C GLN A 46 -19.18 -10.31 -8.05
N PHE A 47 -17.93 -10.76 -8.29
CA PHE A 47 -16.76 -10.31 -7.54
C PHE A 47 -16.45 -8.82 -7.82
N ILE A 48 -16.42 -8.39 -9.09
CA ILE A 48 -16.11 -6.99 -9.44
C ILE A 48 -17.19 -6.02 -8.97
N GLU A 49 -18.44 -6.47 -8.93
CA GLU A 49 -19.60 -5.71 -8.45
C GLU A 49 -19.65 -5.61 -6.91
N GLY A 50 -18.81 -6.39 -6.23
CA GLY A 50 -18.72 -6.41 -4.77
C GLY A 50 -18.31 -5.06 -4.19
N LYS A 51 -19.02 -4.61 -3.15
CA LYS A 51 -18.70 -3.36 -2.42
C LYS A 51 -17.29 -3.36 -1.81
N GLY A 52 -16.66 -4.52 -1.65
CA GLY A 52 -15.28 -4.66 -1.16
C GLY A 52 -14.21 -4.58 -2.25
N TYR A 53 -14.56 -4.82 -3.52
CA TYR A 53 -13.60 -4.94 -4.63
C TYR A 53 -12.72 -3.70 -4.79
N LEU A 54 -13.33 -2.53 -4.84
CA LEU A 54 -12.62 -1.27 -5.03
C LEU A 54 -11.68 -0.96 -3.86
N SER A 55 -12.11 -1.22 -2.62
CA SER A 55 -11.25 -1.06 -1.44
C SER A 55 -10.08 -2.05 -1.42
N LEU A 56 -10.32 -3.28 -1.88
CA LEU A 56 -9.30 -4.32 -1.96
C LEU A 56 -8.25 -3.98 -3.03
N MET A 57 -8.70 -3.52 -4.21
CA MET A 57 -7.82 -3.06 -5.27
C MET A 57 -6.99 -1.84 -4.85
N LEU A 58 -7.60 -0.85 -4.19
CA LEU A 58 -6.88 0.30 -3.62
C LEU A 58 -5.82 -0.14 -2.60
N GLY A 59 -6.18 -1.05 -1.70
CA GLY A 59 -5.24 -1.61 -0.73
C GLY A 59 -4.04 -2.29 -1.40
N LEU A 60 -4.29 -3.13 -2.42
CA LEU A 60 -3.24 -3.80 -3.17
C LEU A 60 -2.35 -2.80 -3.93
N ILE A 61 -2.94 -1.81 -4.59
CA ILE A 61 -2.18 -0.77 -5.31
C ILE A 61 -1.28 0.01 -4.34
N MET A 62 -1.78 0.39 -3.16
CA MET A 62 -0.96 1.11 -2.16
C MET A 62 0.19 0.26 -1.62
N ILE A 63 -0.01 -1.05 -1.46
CA ILE A 63 1.06 -1.98 -1.07
C ILE A 63 2.11 -2.08 -2.17
N VAL A 64 1.70 -2.25 -3.43
CA VAL A 64 2.61 -2.31 -4.59
C VAL A 64 3.42 -1.03 -4.70
N LEU A 65 2.78 0.14 -4.59
CA LEU A 65 3.48 1.43 -4.57
C LEU A 65 4.46 1.53 -3.40
N GLY A 66 4.08 1.06 -2.20
CA GLY A 66 4.98 0.99 -1.05
C GLY A 66 6.22 0.13 -1.30
N PHE A 67 6.08 -0.98 -2.02
CA PHE A 67 7.19 -1.81 -2.48
C PHE A 67 8.02 -1.13 -3.58
N SER A 68 7.38 -0.48 -4.56
CA SER A 68 8.07 0.24 -5.64
C SER A 68 8.92 1.40 -5.10
N VAL A 69 8.44 2.11 -4.07
CA VAL A 69 9.24 3.13 -3.39
C VAL A 69 10.49 2.51 -2.75
N ARG A 70 10.37 1.36 -2.09
CA ARG A 70 11.51 0.64 -1.52
C ARG A 70 12.53 0.20 -2.59
N LEU A 71 12.03 -0.27 -3.73
CA LEU A 71 12.84 -0.69 -4.86
C LEU A 71 13.58 0.49 -5.51
N LEU A 72 12.89 1.62 -5.72
CA LEU A 72 13.45 2.82 -6.35
C LEU A 72 14.47 3.54 -5.46
N MET A 73 14.32 3.44 -4.14
CA MET A 73 15.28 4.02 -3.19
C MET A 73 16.53 3.19 -3.00
N GLY A 74 16.64 2.03 -3.65
CA GLY A 74 17.83 1.19 -3.53
C GLY A 74 18.16 0.92 -2.06
N GLU A 75 17.15 0.56 -1.27
CA GLU A 75 17.39 0.02 0.07
C GLU A 75 18.02 -1.36 -0.16
N GLU A 76 19.32 -1.36 -0.46
CA GLU A 76 20.16 -2.56 -0.60
C GLU A 76 19.92 -3.42 0.64
N GLU A 77 19.70 -4.70 0.39
CA GLU A 77 19.55 -5.72 1.41
C GLU A 77 20.61 -5.52 2.50
N GLN A 78 20.16 -5.21 3.73
CA GLN A 78 20.96 -5.55 4.91
C GLN A 78 20.87 -7.05 5.13
#